data_AF-A0A1E5Q9C0-F1
#
_entry.id   AF-A0A1E5Q9C0-F1
#
_cell.length_a   1.000
_cell.length_b   1.000
_cell.length_c   1.000
_cell.angle_alpha   90.00
_cell.angle_beta   90.00
_cell.angle_gamma   90.00
#
_symmetry.space_group_name_H-M   'P 1'
#
loop_
_entity.id
_entity.type
_entity.pdbx_description
1 polymer ?
#
loop_
_entity_poly.entity_id
_entity_poly.type
_entity_poly.pdbx_seq_one_letter_code
_entity_poly.pdbx_strand_id
1 'polypeptide(L)'
;MKIILKLIVWPMVLMVLSAGALSSAANAMAINRCMRVLKDSAGRETVVNTCAPCMTVKVERQRPGQTMGTPSQREFNMPGGSSMPLPFLGPGTTRIMSEAPCPEAQ
;
A
#
# COMPACT_ATOMS: atom_id res chain seq x y z
N MET A 1 -24.86 -57.93 7.86
CA MET A 1 -23.82 -57.24 7.04
C MET A 1 -24.00 -55.72 6.89
N LYS A 2 -24.88 -55.03 7.65
CA LYS A 2 -25.09 -53.56 7.56
C LYS A 2 -24.42 -52.73 8.68
N ILE A 3 -23.97 -53.39 9.75
CA ILE A 3 -23.42 -52.73 10.96
C ILE A 3 -21.92 -52.43 10.80
N ILE A 4 -21.18 -53.34 10.13
CA ILE A 4 -19.72 -53.20 9.91
C ILE A 4 -19.39 -52.01 9.01
N LEU A 5 -20.27 -51.69 8.04
CA LEU A 5 -20.09 -50.53 7.14
C LEU A 5 -20.21 -49.19 7.90
N LYS A 6 -21.05 -49.11 8.95
CA LYS A 6 -21.21 -47.88 9.74
C LYS A 6 -20.01 -47.60 10.66
N LEU A 7 -19.36 -48.64 11.17
CA LEU A 7 -18.24 -48.53 12.12
C LEU A 7 -16.95 -48.00 11.47
N ILE A 8 -16.80 -48.16 10.15
CA ILE A 8 -15.61 -47.73 9.41
C ILE A 8 -15.81 -46.35 8.76
N VAL A 9 -17.04 -46.08 8.25
CA VAL A 9 -17.33 -44.87 7.49
C VAL A 9 -17.44 -43.63 8.38
N TRP A 10 -17.96 -43.76 9.62
CA TRP A 10 -18.12 -42.62 10.52
C TRP A 10 -16.82 -42.01 11.06
N PRO A 11 -15.81 -42.80 11.52
CA PRO A 11 -14.56 -42.22 11.98
C PRO A 11 -13.75 -41.59 10.84
N MET A 12 -13.87 -42.07 9.59
CA MET A 12 -13.24 -41.41 8.43
C MET A 12 -13.85 -40.04 8.12
N VAL A 13 -15.18 -39.88 8.21
CA VAL A 13 -15.83 -38.58 8.00
C VAL A 13 -15.42 -37.57 9.09
N LEU A 14 -15.25 -38.02 10.33
CA LEU A 14 -14.76 -37.19 11.43
C LEU A 14 -13.29 -36.75 11.25
N MET A 15 -12.46 -37.58 10.60
CA MET A 15 -11.05 -37.25 10.36
C MET A 15 -10.85 -36.26 9.21
N VAL A 16 -11.76 -36.20 8.24
CA VAL A 16 -11.71 -35.23 7.12
C VAL A 16 -12.18 -33.83 7.54
N LEU A 17 -13.01 -33.73 8.59
CA LEU A 17 -13.52 -32.44 9.10
C LEU A 17 -12.49 -31.59 9.88
N SER A 18 -11.35 -32.16 10.30
CA SER A 18 -10.35 -31.44 11.10
C SER A 18 -9.16 -30.87 10.31
N ALA A 19 -9.03 -31.19 9.01
CA ALA A 19 -7.88 -30.78 8.20
C ALA A 19 -8.02 -29.40 7.51
N GLY A 20 -9.14 -28.70 7.67
CA GLY A 20 -9.48 -27.51 6.86
C GLY A 20 -9.13 -26.14 7.46
N ALA A 21 -8.57 -26.06 8.68
CA ALA A 21 -8.47 -24.78 9.40
C ALA A 21 -7.03 -24.39 9.76
N LEU A 22 -6.15 -24.31 8.76
CA LEU A 22 -4.98 -23.41 8.83
C LEU A 22 -5.23 -22.24 7.87
N SER A 23 -6.22 -21.42 8.20
CA SER A 23 -6.39 -20.11 7.56
C SER A 23 -5.21 -19.23 7.97
N SER A 24 -4.31 -18.96 7.04
CA SER A 24 -3.23 -18.00 7.21
C SER A 24 -3.82 -16.64 7.59
N ALA A 25 -3.68 -16.25 8.86
CA ALA A 25 -3.89 -14.88 9.28
C ALA A 25 -2.75 -14.03 8.70
N ALA A 26 -2.84 -13.71 7.41
CA ALA A 26 -2.07 -12.64 6.82
C ALA A 26 -2.55 -11.34 7.45
N ASN A 27 -1.97 -10.99 8.59
CA ASN A 27 -2.17 -9.70 9.22
C ASN A 27 -1.67 -8.64 8.23
N ALA A 28 -2.60 -8.06 7.48
CA ALA A 28 -2.39 -6.80 6.80
C ALA A 28 -2.19 -5.73 7.87
N MET A 29 -0.97 -5.62 8.39
CA MET A 29 -0.56 -4.42 9.12
C MET A 29 -0.70 -3.27 8.14
N ALA A 30 -1.81 -2.54 8.24
CA ALA A 30 -1.98 -1.30 7.53
C ALA A 30 -0.87 -0.37 8.03
N ILE A 31 0.22 -0.28 7.27
CA ILE A 31 1.20 0.80 7.42
C ILE A 31 0.36 2.07 7.34
N ASN A 32 0.29 2.82 8.45
CA ASN A 32 -0.54 4.00 8.55
C ASN A 32 0.05 5.12 7.69
N ARG A 33 -0.14 5.00 6.37
CA ARG A 33 0.37 5.95 5.40
C ARG A 33 -0.45 7.23 5.47
N CYS A 34 0.19 8.29 5.91
CA CYS A 34 -0.41 9.61 6.04
C CYS A 34 -0.03 10.52 4.85
N MET A 35 0.98 10.15 4.08
CA MET A 35 1.31 10.87 2.85
C MET A 35 0.36 10.46 1.74
N ARG A 36 -0.23 11.45 1.07
CA ARG A 36 -1.21 11.23 0.00
C ARG A 36 -0.89 12.10 -1.21
N VAL A 37 -1.17 11.60 -2.40
CA VAL A 37 -1.18 12.39 -3.63
C VAL A 37 -2.64 12.56 -4.04
N LEU A 38 -3.10 13.80 -4.09
CA LEU A 38 -4.43 14.18 -4.56
C LEU A 38 -4.32 14.75 -5.97
N LYS A 39 -5.34 14.54 -6.78
CA LYS A 39 -5.48 15.14 -8.11
C LYS A 39 -6.67 16.09 -8.09
N ASP A 40 -6.48 17.30 -8.58
CA ASP A 40 -7.60 18.22 -8.81
C ASP A 40 -8.34 17.91 -10.12
N SER A 41 -9.42 18.63 -10.40
CA SER A 41 -10.21 18.50 -11.63
C SER A 41 -9.43 18.86 -12.90
N ALA A 42 -8.35 19.64 -12.78
CA ALA A 42 -7.45 19.99 -13.88
C ALA A 42 -6.31 18.96 -14.08
N GLY A 43 -6.25 17.92 -13.23
CA GLY A 43 -5.21 16.88 -13.28
C GLY A 43 -3.88 17.29 -12.62
N ARG A 44 -3.83 18.41 -11.90
CA ARG A 44 -2.65 18.81 -11.11
C ARG A 44 -2.58 17.94 -9.86
N GLU A 45 -1.40 17.41 -9.60
CA GLU A 45 -1.15 16.56 -8.44
C GLU A 45 -0.62 17.40 -7.27
N THR A 46 -1.17 17.20 -6.08
CA THR A 46 -0.76 17.83 -4.83
C THR A 46 -0.42 16.73 -3.84
N VAL A 47 0.75 16.82 -3.23
CA VAL A 47 1.11 15.94 -2.13
C VAL A 47 0.62 16.55 -0.81
N VAL A 48 0.07 15.73 0.07
CA VAL A 48 -0.52 16.16 1.34
C VAL A 48 0.05 15.29 2.45
N ASN A 49 0.54 15.94 3.51
CA ASN A 49 0.95 15.30 4.73
C ASN A 49 -0.19 15.35 5.75
N THR A 50 -0.89 14.24 5.97
CA THR A 50 -1.92 14.16 7.03
C THR A 50 -1.35 13.74 8.39
N CYS A 51 -0.04 13.48 8.49
CA CYS A 51 0.62 13.27 9.77
C CYS A 51 0.75 14.60 10.52
N ALA A 52 0.71 14.53 11.85
CA ALA A 52 1.10 15.62 12.73
C ALA A 52 2.61 15.96 12.66
N PRO A 53 3.55 14.98 12.59
CA PRO A 53 4.97 15.29 12.42
C PRO A 53 5.37 15.67 10.99
N CYS A 54 6.57 16.24 10.87
CA CYS A 54 7.26 16.43 9.60
C CYS A 54 7.62 15.07 8.99
N MET A 55 7.28 14.89 7.71
CA MET A 55 7.56 13.67 6.96
C MET A 55 8.32 13.99 5.66
N THR A 56 9.36 13.22 5.38
CA THR A 56 10.02 13.15 4.09
C THR A 56 9.29 12.16 3.20
N VAL A 57 8.85 12.60 2.02
CA VAL A 57 8.17 11.76 1.04
C VAL A 57 8.96 11.69 -0.25
N LYS A 58 9.21 10.46 -0.71
CA LYS A 58 9.78 10.20 -2.03
C LYS A 58 8.67 9.85 -2.99
N VAL A 59 8.57 10.59 -4.08
CA VAL A 59 7.59 10.36 -5.14
C VAL A 59 8.28 10.01 -6.45
N GLU A 60 7.61 9.18 -7.23
CA GLU A 60 8.04 8.78 -8.56
C GLU A 60 6.95 9.12 -9.57
N ARG A 61 7.36 9.71 -10.69
CA ARG A 61 6.51 10.09 -11.81
C ARG A 61 6.81 9.20 -13.02
N GLN A 62 5.78 8.52 -13.50
CA GLN A 62 5.81 7.80 -14.77
C GLN A 62 5.05 8.59 -15.84
N ARG A 63 5.70 8.90 -16.97
CA ARG A 63 5.05 9.53 -18.13
C ARG A 63 4.42 8.48 -19.06
N PRO A 64 3.34 8.82 -19.79
CA PRO A 64 2.80 7.94 -20.82
C PRO A 64 3.87 7.62 -21.87
N GLY A 65 3.99 6.35 -22.26
CA GLY A 65 5.01 5.90 -23.22
C GLY A 65 6.39 5.65 -22.61
N GLN A 66 6.65 6.01 -21.34
CA GLN A 66 7.85 5.59 -20.62
C GLN A 66 7.65 4.19 -20.00
N THR A 67 7.65 3.17 -20.84
CA THR A 67 7.72 1.76 -20.37
C THR A 67 9.17 1.33 -20.13
N MET A 68 10.15 1.96 -20.80
CA MET A 68 11.58 1.62 -20.71
C MET A 68 12.48 2.80 -20.29
N GLY A 69 11.91 3.92 -19.88
CA GLY A 69 12.67 5.09 -19.41
C GLY A 69 12.80 5.12 -17.89
N THR A 70 13.86 5.75 -17.38
CA THR A 70 14.00 6.01 -15.94
C THR A 70 12.89 6.97 -15.49
N PRO A 71 12.02 6.57 -14.55
CA PRO A 71 10.99 7.46 -14.04
C PRO A 71 11.60 8.61 -13.23
N SER A 72 10.93 9.76 -13.21
CA SER A 72 11.46 10.92 -12.48
C SER A 72 11.13 10.78 -11.00
N GLN A 73 12.16 10.70 -10.17
CA GLN A 73 12.02 10.64 -8.71
C GLN A 73 12.32 12.00 -8.09
N ARG A 74 11.55 12.38 -7.07
CA ARG A 74 11.77 13.58 -6.25
C ARG A 74 11.47 13.28 -4.79
N GLU A 75 12.12 14.01 -3.91
CA GLU A 75 11.96 13.89 -2.47
C GLU A 75 11.64 15.24 -1.86
N PHE A 76 10.74 15.26 -0.89
CA PHE A 76 10.25 16.49 -0.27
C PHE A 76 10.12 16.32 1.24
N ASN A 77 10.64 17.28 1.99
CA ASN A 77 10.36 17.41 3.42
C ASN A 77 9.07 18.20 3.60
N MET A 78 8.07 17.57 4.21
CA MET A 78 6.74 18.14 4.36
C MET A 78 6.43 18.36 5.84
N PRO A 79 6.20 19.61 6.27
CA PRO A 79 5.67 19.89 7.60
C PRO A 79 4.37 19.12 7.87
N GLY A 80 4.07 18.86 9.14
CA GLY A 80 2.83 18.21 9.55
C GLY A 80 1.59 19.00 9.10
N GLY A 81 0.57 18.29 8.62
CA GLY A 81 -0.68 18.90 8.16
C GLY A 81 -0.55 19.77 6.90
N SER A 82 0.60 19.79 6.23
CA SER A 82 0.85 20.65 5.07
C SER A 82 0.44 20.00 3.75
N SER A 83 0.30 20.82 2.71
CA SER A 83 0.12 20.37 1.34
C SER A 83 1.01 21.17 0.41
N MET A 84 1.47 20.53 -0.67
CA MET A 84 2.34 21.17 -1.65
C MET A 84 2.00 20.65 -3.06
N PRO A 85 1.81 21.55 -4.05
CA PRO A 85 1.64 21.12 -5.42
C PRO A 85 2.92 20.44 -5.93
N LEU A 86 2.77 19.31 -6.63
CA LEU A 86 3.90 18.66 -7.24
C LEU A 86 4.34 19.43 -8.50
N PRO A 87 5.65 19.68 -8.68
CA PRO A 87 6.17 20.50 -9.79
C PRO A 87 6.23 19.73 -11.13
N PHE A 88 5.44 18.66 -11.29
CA PHE A 88 5.45 17.87 -12.53
C PHE A 88 4.56 18.50 -13.59
N LEU A 89 5.15 18.86 -14.72
CA LEU A 89 4.43 19.40 -15.88
C LEU A 89 4.05 18.30 -16.88
N GLY A 90 2.81 18.34 -17.34
CA GLY A 90 2.26 17.47 -18.38
C GLY A 90 1.73 16.12 -17.87
N PRO A 91 1.25 15.26 -18.80
CA PRO A 91 0.54 14.04 -18.46
C PRO A 91 1.43 12.97 -17.82
N GLY A 92 0.80 12.05 -17.09
CA GLY A 92 1.44 10.94 -16.37
C GLY A 92 0.77 10.61 -15.05
N THR A 93 1.39 9.70 -14.29
CA THR A 93 0.93 9.31 -12.95
C THR A 93 2.07 9.38 -11.93
N THR A 94 1.81 10.03 -10.80
CA THR A 94 2.74 10.04 -9.67
C THR A 94 2.33 9.03 -8.62
N ARG A 95 3.32 8.38 -8.01
CA ARG A 95 3.15 7.44 -6.91
C ARG A 95 4.12 7.79 -5.78
N ILE A 96 3.68 7.60 -4.53
CA ILE A 96 4.57 7.64 -3.37
C ILE A 96 5.36 6.33 -3.30
N MET A 97 6.68 6.46 -3.27
CA MET A 97 7.63 5.35 -3.14
C MET A 97 7.92 5.03 -1.67
N SER A 98 8.20 6.06 -0.88
CA SER A 98 8.50 5.93 0.54
C SER A 98 8.08 7.19 1.31
N GLU A 99 7.86 7.00 2.60
CA GLU A 99 7.64 8.05 3.59
C GLU A 99 8.53 7.74 4.81
N ALA A 100 9.14 8.77 5.40
CA ALA A 100 9.99 8.66 6.58
C ALA A 100 9.87 9.95 7.42
N PRO A 101 10.20 9.94 8.71
CA PRO A 101 10.35 11.18 9.48
C PRO A 101 11.39 12.10 8.82
N CYS A 102 11.18 13.42 8.90
CA CYS A 102 12.17 14.37 8.43
C CYS A 102 13.52 14.18 9.16
N PRO A 103 14.66 14.40 8.47
CA PRO A 103 15.95 14.44 9.13
C PRO A 103 15.95 15.59 10.16
N GLU A 104 16.68 15.41 11.26
CA GLU A 104 16.93 16.49 12.21
C GLU A 104 17.64 17.64 11.47
N ALA A 105 17.24 18.89 11.74
CA ALA A 105 17.94 20.04 11.19
C ALA A 105 19.39 20.00 11.68
N GLN A 106 20.34 19.84 10.76
CA GLN A 106 21.77 19.92 11.05
C GLN A 106 22.17 21.36 11.36
#